data_AF-A0A327M2F6-F1
#
_entry.id   AF-A0A327M2F6-F1
#
_cell.length_a   1.000
_cell.length_b   1.000
_cell.length_c   1.000
_cell.angle_alpha   90.00
_cell.angle_beta   90.00
_cell.angle_gamma   90.00
#
_symmetry.space_group_name_H-M   'P 1'
#
loop_
_entity.id
_entity.type
_entity.pdbx_description
1 polymer ?
#
loop_
_entity_poly.entity_id
_entity_poly.type
_entity_poly.pdbx_seq_one_letter_code
_entity_poly.pdbx_strand_id
1 'polypeptide(L)'
;MEVVVASSIGVLTASGIYLILRLRAFPVILGLAMLSYAANALLFASGRLAINMPPVLSKYGEASYTDPLPQALVLTAIVISFGMTAVLVMVALASYLEAGNDEVNMDAPGTGAADEKAGS
;
A
#
# COMPACT_ATOMS: atom_id res chain seq x y z
N MET A 1 8.71 22.23 -3.98
CA MET A 1 7.95 20.98 -4.32
C MET A 1 7.91 20.00 -3.15
N GLU A 2 8.90 20.06 -2.29
CA GLU A 2 9.13 19.25 -1.10
C GLU A 2 7.92 19.25 -0.16
N VAL A 3 7.33 20.42 0.11
CA VAL A 3 6.13 20.52 0.96
C VAL A 3 4.95 19.75 0.38
N VAL A 4 4.71 19.87 -0.93
CA VAL A 4 3.60 19.17 -1.61
C VAL A 4 3.79 17.65 -1.55
N VAL A 5 5.01 17.18 -1.77
CA VAL A 5 5.34 15.75 -1.69
C VAL A 5 5.24 15.24 -0.25
N ALA A 6 5.78 15.97 0.72
CA ALA A 6 5.69 15.62 2.14
C ALA A 6 4.23 15.56 2.61
N SER A 7 3.40 16.54 2.25
CA SER A 7 1.97 16.52 2.59
C SER A 7 1.24 15.38 1.90
N SER A 8 1.58 15.07 0.64
CA SER A 8 0.97 13.94 -0.09
C SER A 8 1.29 12.60 0.56
N ILE A 9 2.55 12.38 0.95
CA ILE A 9 2.98 11.17 1.67
C ILE A 9 2.22 11.06 3.00
N GLY A 10 2.11 12.15 3.75
CA GLY A 10 1.35 12.18 5.00
C GLY A 10 -0.12 11.80 4.82
N VAL A 11 -0.80 12.40 3.83
CA VAL A 11 -2.22 12.11 3.53
C VAL A 11 -2.42 10.68 3.06
N LEU A 12 -1.57 10.17 2.17
CA LEU A 12 -1.63 8.77 1.70
C LEU A 12 -1.42 7.79 2.85
N THR A 13 -0.47 8.09 3.75
CA THR A 13 -0.17 7.25 4.93
C THR A 13 -1.34 7.25 5.91
N ALA A 14 -1.87 8.42 6.25
CA ALA A 14 -3.02 8.55 7.14
C ALA A 14 -4.27 7.85 6.58
N SER A 15 -4.54 8.03 5.28
CA SER A 15 -5.67 7.39 4.58
C SER A 15 -5.48 5.87 4.53
N GLY A 16 -4.26 5.39 4.27
CA GLY A 16 -3.93 3.97 4.25
C GLY A 16 -4.16 3.31 5.61
N ILE A 17 -3.65 3.92 6.68
CA ILE A 17 -3.87 3.44 8.06
C ILE A 17 -5.36 3.44 8.40
N TYR A 18 -6.08 4.53 8.10
CA TYR A 18 -7.52 4.62 8.36
C TYR A 18 -8.32 3.50 7.68
N LEU A 19 -8.01 3.21 6.41
CA LEU A 19 -8.68 2.17 5.64
C LEU A 19 -8.36 0.76 6.14
N ILE A 20 -7.14 0.50 6.61
CA ILE A 20 -6.77 -0.78 7.22
C ILE A 20 -7.57 -1.03 8.51
N LEU A 21 -7.85 0.02 9.28
CA LEU A 21 -8.62 -0.06 10.52
C LEU A 21 -10.14 -0.26 10.31
N ARG A 22 -10.64 -0.28 9.07
CA ARG A 22 -12.08 -0.49 8.78
C ARG A 22 -12.57 -1.93 8.92
N LEU A 23 -11.68 -2.89 9.18
CA LEU A 23 -11.99 -4.31 9.44
C LEU A 23 -12.81 -5.01 8.33
N ARG A 24 -12.72 -4.53 7.09
CA ARG A 24 -13.30 -5.17 5.91
C ARG A 24 -12.25 -5.38 4.84
N ALA A 25 -12.34 -6.49 4.11
CA ALA A 25 -11.30 -6.93 3.18
C ALA A 25 -11.01 -5.89 2.09
N PHE A 26 -12.05 -5.33 1.47
CA PHE A 26 -11.87 -4.34 0.41
C PHE A 26 -11.20 -3.03 0.89
N PRO A 27 -11.69 -2.36 1.97
CA PRO A 27 -10.97 -1.23 2.56
C PRO A 27 -9.54 -1.55 2.96
N VAL A 28 -9.27 -2.73 3.54
CA VAL A 28 -7.92 -3.14 3.92
C VAL A 28 -7.00 -3.21 2.69
N ILE A 29 -7.42 -3.86 1.61
CA ILE A 29 -6.64 -3.92 0.36
C ILE A 29 -6.36 -2.53 -0.18
N LEU A 30 -7.36 -1.64 -0.21
CA LEU A 30 -7.20 -0.27 -0.66
C LEU A 30 -6.24 0.52 0.24
N GLY A 31 -6.30 0.30 1.55
CA GLY A 31 -5.40 0.91 2.53
C GLY A 31 -3.94 0.47 2.36
N LEU A 32 -3.71 -0.83 2.14
CA LEU A 32 -2.39 -1.37 1.80
C LEU A 32 -1.85 -0.81 0.47
N ALA A 33 -2.72 -0.61 -0.53
CA ALA A 33 -2.34 0.02 -1.79
C ALA A 33 -1.92 1.49 -1.57
N MET A 34 -2.68 2.26 -0.80
CA MET A 34 -2.33 3.65 -0.46
C MET A 34 -1.00 3.74 0.29
N LEU A 35 -0.75 2.84 1.26
CA LEU A 35 0.56 2.76 1.94
C LEU A 35 1.70 2.41 0.97
N SER A 36 1.46 1.50 0.04
CA SER A 36 2.44 1.15 -1.00
C SER A 36 2.79 2.37 -1.85
N TYR A 37 1.80 3.16 -2.27
CA TYR A 37 2.06 4.41 -3.01
C TYR A 37 2.80 5.45 -2.16
N ALA A 38 2.47 5.59 -0.88
CA ALA A 38 3.20 6.47 0.05
C ALA A 38 4.68 6.06 0.18
N ALA A 39 4.96 4.76 0.33
CA ALA A 39 6.31 4.23 0.41
C ALA A 39 7.10 4.46 -0.89
N ASN A 40 6.47 4.24 -2.05
CA ASN A 40 7.09 4.52 -3.35
C ASN A 40 7.43 6.01 -3.50
N ALA A 41 6.53 6.91 -3.12
CA ALA A 41 6.77 8.35 -3.14
C ALA A 41 7.89 8.77 -2.17
N LEU A 42 7.96 8.16 -0.98
CA LEU A 42 9.02 8.39 -0.01
C LEU A 42 10.39 7.94 -0.52
N LEU A 43 10.46 6.74 -1.10
CA LEU A 43 11.69 6.22 -1.73
C LEU A 43 12.15 7.14 -2.85
N PHE A 44 11.23 7.56 -3.72
CA PHE A 44 11.54 8.51 -4.78
C PHE A 44 12.09 9.84 -4.23
N ALA A 45 11.47 10.38 -3.18
CA ALA A 45 11.87 11.64 -2.58
C ALA A 45 13.26 11.59 -1.90
N SER A 46 13.71 10.40 -1.46
CA SER A 46 15.03 10.22 -0.84
C SER A 46 16.20 10.55 -1.78
N GLY A 47 15.99 10.47 -3.11
CA GLY A 47 16.97 10.76 -4.15
C GLY A 47 17.27 12.22 -4.46
N ARG A 48 16.71 13.16 -3.67
CA ARG A 48 16.50 14.58 -4.00
C ARG A 48 15.59 14.77 -5.22
N LEU A 49 14.68 15.72 -5.10
CA LEU A 49 13.82 16.13 -6.20
C LEU A 49 14.60 17.05 -7.15
N ALA A 50 15.19 16.46 -8.18
CA ALA A 50 15.78 17.19 -9.30
C ALA A 50 14.75 17.41 -10.41
N ILE A 51 14.68 18.62 -10.95
CA ILE A 51 13.86 18.96 -12.13
C ILE A 51 14.76 18.95 -13.36
N ASN A 52 14.27 18.43 -14.50
CA ASN A 52 14.97 18.43 -15.79
C ASN A 52 16.33 17.71 -15.80
N MET A 53 16.53 16.73 -14.91
CA MET A 53 17.73 15.88 -14.88
C MET A 53 17.31 14.40 -14.99
N PRO A 54 16.98 13.90 -16.20
CA PRO A 54 16.65 12.49 -16.37
C PRO A 54 17.85 11.61 -15.97
N PRO A 55 17.65 10.44 -15.36
CA PRO A 55 18.72 9.51 -14.96
C PRO A 55 19.28 8.71 -16.17
N VAL A 56 19.39 9.35 -17.33
CA VAL A 56 19.76 8.69 -18.59
C VAL A 56 21.03 9.33 -19.10
N LEU A 57 22.08 8.54 -19.27
CA LEU A 57 23.37 9.03 -19.72
C LEU A 57 23.24 9.70 -21.11
N SER A 58 23.47 11.02 -21.19
CA SER A 58 23.55 11.72 -22.46
C SER A 58 24.95 11.52 -23.06
N LYS A 59 24.98 11.20 -24.36
CA LYS A 59 26.22 10.92 -25.10
C LYS A 59 27.20 12.10 -25.17
N TYR A 60 26.75 13.32 -24.87
CA TYR A 60 27.50 14.56 -25.08
C TYR A 60 27.90 15.29 -23.78
N GLY A 61 27.79 14.64 -22.61
CA GLY A 61 28.54 15.02 -21.40
C GLY A 61 28.12 16.29 -20.65
N GLU A 62 27.18 17.09 -21.16
CA GLU A 62 26.84 18.39 -20.55
C GLU A 62 25.60 18.39 -19.63
N ALA A 63 24.79 17.32 -19.63
CA ALA A 63 23.60 17.25 -18.79
C ALA A 63 23.92 16.69 -17.39
N SER A 64 23.51 17.39 -16.34
CA SER A 64 23.52 16.87 -14.98
C SER A 64 22.41 15.81 -14.84
N TYR A 65 22.71 14.67 -14.21
CA TYR A 65 21.78 13.53 -14.06
C TYR A 65 21.37 13.36 -12.60
N THR A 66 20.14 12.89 -12.36
CA THR A 66 19.69 12.55 -11.01
C THR A 66 20.14 11.15 -10.61
N ASP A 67 20.17 10.86 -9.30
CA ASP A 67 20.54 9.54 -8.78
C ASP A 67 19.60 8.44 -9.36
N PRO A 68 20.15 7.43 -10.07
CA PRO A 68 19.35 6.34 -10.61
C PRO A 68 18.93 5.30 -9.55
N LEU A 69 19.59 5.26 -8.38
CA LEU A 69 19.34 4.22 -7.37
C LEU A 69 17.91 4.26 -6.83
N PRO A 70 17.35 5.41 -6.40
CA PRO A 70 15.96 5.48 -5.92
C PRO A 70 14.94 5.08 -6.99
N GLN A 71 15.25 5.31 -8.26
CA GLN A 71 14.34 4.96 -9.36
C GLN A 71 14.28 3.46 -9.60
N ALA A 72 15.43 2.79 -9.56
CA ALA A 72 15.50 1.34 -9.63
C ALA A 72 14.75 0.69 -8.44
N LEU A 73 14.96 1.21 -7.22
CA LEU A 73 14.27 0.73 -6.02
C LEU A 73 12.75 0.89 -6.11
N VAL A 74 12.27 2.03 -6.62
CA VAL A 74 10.82 2.28 -6.81
C VAL A 74 10.24 1.34 -7.85
N LEU A 75 10.92 1.09 -8.98
CA LEU A 75 10.42 0.15 -9.98
C LEU A 75 10.28 -1.27 -9.42
N THR A 76 11.26 -1.73 -8.62
CA THR A 76 11.17 -3.01 -7.92
C THR A 76 10.02 -3.04 -6.93
N ALA A 77 9.86 -1.99 -6.12
CA ALA A 77 8.77 -1.89 -5.16
C ALA A 77 7.40 -1.91 -5.83
N ILE A 78 7.22 -1.24 -6.97
CA ILE A 78 5.96 -1.26 -7.75
C ILE A 78 5.60 -2.68 -8.18
N VAL A 79 6.55 -3.45 -8.71
CA VAL A 79 6.30 -4.83 -9.18
C VAL A 79 5.96 -5.75 -8.01
N ILE A 80 6.66 -5.62 -6.88
CA ILE A 80 6.36 -6.39 -5.66
C ILE A 80 4.95 -6.04 -5.14
N SER A 81 4.63 -4.76 -5.01
CA SER A 81 3.30 -4.30 -4.57
C SER A 81 2.19 -4.80 -5.48
N PHE A 82 2.41 -4.81 -6.80
CA PHE A 82 1.45 -5.36 -7.76
C PHE A 82 1.21 -6.86 -7.53
N GLY A 83 2.28 -7.65 -7.43
CA GLY A 83 2.18 -9.09 -7.18
C GLY A 83 1.50 -9.40 -5.85
N MET A 84 1.88 -8.71 -4.78
CA MET A 84 1.28 -8.89 -3.46
C MET A 84 -0.20 -8.47 -3.43
N THR A 85 -0.56 -7.39 -4.13
CA THR A 85 -1.96 -6.95 -4.22
C THR A 85 -2.81 -7.99 -4.96
N ALA A 86 -2.31 -8.58 -6.05
CA ALA A 86 -3.01 -9.64 -6.75
C ALA A 86 -3.26 -10.86 -5.85
N VAL A 87 -2.25 -11.28 -5.07
CA VAL A 87 -2.40 -12.37 -4.09
C VAL A 87 -3.44 -12.02 -3.03
N LEU A 88 -3.40 -10.82 -2.45
CA LEU A 88 -4.37 -10.37 -1.45
C LEU A 88 -5.80 -10.35 -1.99
N VAL A 89 -6.00 -9.87 -3.22
CA VAL A 89 -7.32 -9.86 -3.87
C VAL A 89 -7.83 -11.28 -4.09
N MET A 90 -6.98 -12.20 -4.53
CA MET A 90 -7.34 -13.60 -4.72
C MET A 90 -7.74 -14.27 -3.39
N VAL A 91 -6.99 -14.03 -2.32
CA VAL A 91 -7.30 -14.56 -0.98
C VAL A 91 -8.59 -13.96 -0.43
N ALA A 92 -8.79 -12.65 -0.57
CA ALA A 92 -10.01 -11.99 -0.13
C ALA A 92 -11.25 -12.50 -0.87
N LEU A 93 -11.14 -12.72 -2.19
CA LEU A 93 -12.22 -13.29 -2.99
C LEU A 93 -12.52 -14.74 -2.56
N ALA A 94 -11.48 -15.57 -2.36
CA ALA A 94 -11.65 -16.94 -1.89
C ALA A 94 -12.34 -16.99 -0.51
N SER A 95 -11.89 -16.16 0.43
CA SER A 95 -12.49 -16.04 1.75
C SER A 95 -13.95 -15.57 1.70
N TYR A 96 -14.27 -14.62 0.82
CA TYR A 96 -15.64 -14.13 0.65
C TYR A 96 -16.57 -15.21 0.10
N LEU A 97 -16.10 -16.00 -0.87
CA LEU A 97 -16.88 -17.11 -1.44
C LEU A 97 -17.12 -18.23 -0.42
N GLU A 98 -16.21 -18.42 0.54
CA GLU A 98 -16.32 -19.45 1.58
C GLU A 98 -17.14 -18.99 2.80
N ALA A 99 -16.88 -17.79 3.32
CA ALA A 99 -17.52 -17.26 4.53
C ALA A 99 -18.84 -16.52 4.28
N GLY A 100 -19.09 -16.06 3.05
CA GLY A 100 -20.25 -15.26 2.69
C GLY A 100 -20.23 -13.82 3.24
N ASN A 101 -19.15 -13.38 3.88
CA ASN A 101 -18.91 -12.02 4.33
C ASN A 101 -17.47 -11.57 4.06
N ASP A 102 -17.21 -10.27 4.15
CA ASP A 102 -15.90 -9.66 3.90
C ASP A 102 -15.24 -9.11 5.18
N GLU A 103 -15.67 -9.59 6.35
CA GLU A 103 -15.15 -9.15 7.64
C GLU A 103 -13.77 -9.75 7.92
N VAL A 104 -12.85 -8.90 8.38
CA VAL A 104 -11.46 -9.32 8.65
C VAL A 104 -11.27 -9.66 10.13
N ASN A 105 -12.21 -9.26 10.99
CA ASN A 105 -12.16 -9.59 12.42
C ASN A 105 -12.82 -10.95 12.65
N MET A 106 -12.03 -11.97 12.96
CA MET A 106 -12.56 -13.26 13.39
C MET A 106 -12.82 -13.21 14.89
N ASP A 107 -14.03 -13.59 15.31
CA ASP A 107 -14.31 -13.86 16.71
C ASP A 107 -13.43 -15.02 17.20
N ALA A 108 -12.91 -14.90 18.43
CA ALA A 108 -12.11 -15.95 19.02
C ALA A 108 -12.89 -17.28 19.01
N PRO A 109 -12.28 -18.41 18.61
CA PRO A 109 -12.96 -19.69 18.61
C PRO A 109 -13.35 -20.06 20.05
N GLY A 110 -14.63 -19.89 20.40
CA GLY A 110 -15.17 -20.29 21.70
C GLY A 110 -16.21 -19.37 22.37
N THR A 111 -16.54 -18.20 21.85
CA THR A 111 -17.51 -17.29 22.51
C THR A 111 -18.97 -17.47 22.08
N GLY A 112 -19.25 -18.25 21.03
CA GLY A 112 -20.61 -18.44 20.50
C GLY A 112 -21.48 -19.51 21.18
N ALA A 113 -20.96 -20.28 22.14
CA ALA A 113 -21.70 -21.40 22.75
C ALA A 113 -22.43 -21.03 24.07
N ALA A 114 -22.27 -19.81 24.58
CA ALA A 114 -22.79 -19.42 25.90
C ALA A 114 -24.14 -18.68 25.87
N ASP A 115 -24.56 -18.13 24.72
CA ASP A 115 -25.74 -17.24 24.67
C ASP A 115 -27.04 -17.94 24.26
N GLU A 116 -26.97 -19.17 23.72
CA GLU A 116 -28.18 -19.89 23.27
C GLU A 116 -28.87 -20.71 24.39
N LYS A 117 -28.25 -20.86 25.57
CA LYS A 117 -28.81 -21.64 26.68
C LYS A 117 -29.43 -20.83 27.82
N ALA A 118 -29.45 -19.50 27.75
CA ALA A 118 -30.03 -18.64 28.78
C ALA A 118 -31.49 -18.23 28.52
N GLY A 119 -32.10 -18.68 27.42
CA GLY A 119 -33.44 -18.30 27.00
C GLY A 119 -34.49 -19.41 27.01
N SER A 120 -34.32 -20.46 27.82
CA SER A 120 -35.38 -21.45 28.11
C SER A 120 -36.12 -21.13 29.39
#